data_AF-A0A5C4PR73-F1
#
_entry.id   AF-A0A5C4PR73-F1
#
_cell.length_a   1.000
_cell.length_b   1.000
_cell.length_c   1.000
_cell.angle_alpha   90.00
_cell.angle_beta   90.00
_cell.angle_gamma   90.00
#
_symmetry.space_group_name_H-M   'P 1'
#
loop_
_entity.id
_entity.type
_entity.pdbx_description
1 polymer ?
#
loop_
_entity_poly.entity_id
_entity_poly.type
_entity_poly.pdbx_seq_one_letter_code
_entity_poly.pdbx_strand_id
1 'polypeptide(L)'
;MDTTFFGREFGILVLMDSITEKVIFHRVVSTEKALYYRLAINELREKNYYIQSITCDGKRGLLKDLLNAPIQMCQFHQVALVIRKLTRKPKSEAGKELKILVKTLKISRKNEFYINLYHWYLKHKTFLNERSDKP
;
A
#
# COMPACT_ATOMS: atom_id res chain seq x y z
N MET A 1 0.81 4.08 8.85
CA MET A 1 1.88 3.42 9.61
C MET A 1 2.81 2.74 8.64
N ASP A 2 4.11 2.91 8.82
CA ASP A 2 5.13 2.32 7.98
C ASP A 2 6.37 1.98 8.80
N THR A 3 7.21 1.08 8.30
CA THR A 3 8.49 0.75 8.92
C THR A 3 9.60 0.81 7.88
N THR A 4 10.48 1.80 8.02
CA THR A 4 11.62 1.98 7.12
C THR A 4 12.88 1.44 7.78
N PHE A 5 13.61 0.57 7.07
CA PHE A 5 14.90 0.01 7.52
C PHE A 5 16.08 0.81 6.98
N PHE A 6 17.06 1.06 7.84
CA PHE A 6 18.33 1.70 7.53
C PHE A 6 19.43 0.62 7.59
N GLY A 7 19.81 0.11 6.42
CA GLY A 7 20.72 -1.03 6.33
C GLY A 7 20.13 -2.31 6.93
N ARG A 8 20.97 -3.09 7.62
CA ARG A 8 20.57 -4.31 8.34
C ARG A 8 20.55 -4.11 9.86
N GLU A 9 20.77 -2.88 10.33
CA GLU A 9 21.03 -2.58 11.74
C GLU A 9 19.73 -2.27 12.49
N PHE A 10 18.90 -1.39 11.94
CA PHE A 10 17.64 -1.00 12.55
C PHE A 10 16.63 -0.49 11.52
N GLY A 11 15.39 -0.41 11.96
CA GLY A 11 14.32 0.29 11.28
C GLY A 11 13.55 1.18 12.25
N ILE A 12 12.77 2.10 11.69
CA ILE A 12 11.93 3.02 12.45
C ILE A 12 10.47 2.74 12.06
N LEU A 13 9.68 2.27 13.03
CA LEU A 13 8.23 2.20 12.93
C LEU A 13 7.67 3.60 13.22
N VAL A 14 6.88 4.14 12.30
CA VAL A 14 6.24 5.46 12.44
C VAL A 14 4.74 5.35 12.24
N LEU A 15 3.98 5.94 13.16
CA LEU A 15 2.55 6.18 13.05
C LEU A 15 2.32 7.69 13.01
N MET A 16 1.56 8.12 12.01
CA MET A 16 1.21 9.51 11.77
C MET A 16 -0.31 9.63 11.78
N ASP A 17 -0.82 10.68 12.41
CA ASP A 17 -2.22 11.06 12.27
C ASP A 17 -2.43 11.67 10.88
N SER A 18 -3.40 11.13 10.13
CA SER A 18 -3.70 11.58 8.78
C SER A 18 -4.38 12.95 8.73
N ILE A 19 -4.96 13.42 9.84
CA ILE A 19 -5.66 14.71 9.88
C ILE A 19 -4.68 15.83 10.21
N THR A 20 -3.92 15.68 11.31
CA THR A 20 -2.97 16.71 11.74
C THR A 20 -1.59 16.62 11.08
N GLU A 21 -1.33 15.54 10.33
CA GLU A 21 -0.05 15.22 9.71
C GLU A 21 1.12 15.11 10.71
N LYS A 22 0.80 14.94 12.00
CA LYS A 22 1.81 14.81 13.06
C LYS A 22 2.16 13.35 13.30
N VAL A 23 3.45 13.10 13.54
CA VAL A 23 3.90 11.82 14.08
C VAL A 23 3.40 11.70 15.51
N ILE A 24 2.55 10.70 15.75
CA ILE A 24 1.92 10.44 17.07
C ILE A 24 2.63 9.31 17.82
N PHE A 25 3.40 8.48 17.11
CA PHE A 25 4.22 7.43 17.70
C PHE A 25 5.39 7.09 16.78
N HIS A 26 6.55 6.84 17.37
CA HIS A 26 7.70 6.27 16.67
C HIS A 26 8.44 5.27 17.56
N ARG A 27 9.07 4.26 16.96
CA ARG A 27 9.89 3.29 17.69
C ARG A 27 11.00 2.74 16.81
N VAL A 28 12.21 2.62 17.38
CA VAL A 28 13.32 1.90 16.77
C VAL A 28 13.09 0.41 16.93
N VAL A 29 13.21 -0.35 15.84
CA VAL A 29 12.99 -1.80 15.79
C VAL A 29 14.15 -2.46 15.06
N SER A 30 14.59 -3.64 15.51
CA SER A 30 15.60 -4.44 14.78
C SER A 30 14.99 -5.28 13.67
N THR A 31 13.68 -5.57 13.75
CA THR A 31 12.94 -6.42 12.82
C THR A 31 11.49 -5.95 12.71
N GLU A 32 10.82 -6.29 11.62
CA GLU A 32 9.41 -5.94 11.42
C GLU A 32 8.52 -7.07 11.95
N LYS A 33 7.98 -6.89 13.14
CA LYS A 33 7.12 -7.88 13.81
C LYS A 33 5.72 -7.32 14.04
N ALA A 34 4.72 -8.18 13.84
CA ALA A 34 3.31 -7.87 14.11
C ALA A 34 3.08 -7.29 15.52
N LEU A 35 3.80 -7.82 16.52
CA LEU A 35 3.76 -7.36 17.91
C LEU A 35 4.01 -5.86 18.06
N TYR A 36 4.92 -5.27 17.28
CA TYR A 36 5.25 -3.85 17.41
C TYR A 36 4.09 -2.95 16.99
N TYR A 37 3.33 -3.35 15.96
CA TYR A 37 2.10 -2.66 15.58
C TYR A 37 1.04 -2.75 16.68
N ARG A 38 0.85 -3.93 17.28
CA ARG A 38 -0.12 -4.10 18.38
C ARG A 38 0.23 -3.20 19.57
N LEU A 39 1.50 -3.17 19.97
CA LEU A 39 1.96 -2.33 21.08
C LEU A 39 1.75 -0.84 20.77
N ALA A 40 2.12 -0.39 19.57
CA ALA A 40 1.93 0.99 19.14
C ALA A 40 0.44 1.41 19.18
N ILE A 41 -0.44 0.55 18.67
CA ILE A 41 -1.89 0.80 18.64
C ILE A 41 -2.50 0.80 20.05
N ASN A 42 -2.06 -0.10 20.94
CA ASN A 42 -2.54 -0.12 22.32
C ASN A 42 -2.09 1.12 23.10
N GLU A 43 -0.85 1.56 22.91
CA GLU A 43 -0.35 2.80 23.55
C GLU A 43 -1.17 4.03 23.11
N LEU A 44 -1.56 4.09 21.84
CA LEU A 44 -2.45 5.14 21.36
C LEU A 44 -3.85 5.05 22.00
N ARG A 45 -4.39 3.84 22.18
CA ARG A 45 -5.69 3.64 22.86
C ARG A 45 -5.63 4.07 24.33
N GLU A 46 -4.55 3.75 25.03
CA GLU A 46 -4.31 4.18 26.41
C GLU A 46 -4.22 5.71 26.53
N LYS A 47 -3.73 6.38 25.49
CA LYS A 47 -3.72 7.84 25.35
C LYS A 47 -5.06 8.42 24.87
N ASN A 48 -6.14 7.63 24.89
CA ASN A 48 -7.49 8.00 24.46
C ASN A 48 -7.63 8.37 22.97
N TYR A 49 -6.75 7.88 22.09
CA TYR A 49 -6.96 8.03 20.65
C TYR A 49 -8.08 7.11 20.16
N TYR A 50 -9.03 7.68 19.42
CA TYR A 50 -10.03 6.93 18.68
C TYR A 50 -9.52 6.58 17.28
N ILE A 51 -9.17 5.31 17.07
CA ILE A 51 -8.59 4.83 15.80
C ILE A 51 -9.73 4.50 14.83
N GLN A 52 -10.00 5.41 13.90
CA GLN A 52 -11.05 5.24 12.88
C GLN A 52 -10.67 4.23 11.80
N SER A 53 -9.42 4.29 11.34
CA SER A 53 -8.86 3.37 10.35
C SER A 53 -7.35 3.40 10.40
N ILE A 54 -6.73 2.39 9.81
CA ILE A 54 -5.28 2.27 9.73
C ILE A 54 -4.89 2.09 8.27
N THR A 55 -4.02 2.97 7.77
CA THR A 55 -3.38 2.80 6.47
C THR A 55 -1.96 2.28 6.64
N CYS A 56 -1.65 1.14 6.03
CA CYS A 56 -0.34 0.49 6.15
C CYS A 56 0.11 -0.23 4.89
N ASP A 57 1.28 -0.82 4.97
CA ASP A 57 1.82 -1.69 3.92
C ASP A 57 1.05 -3.00 3.83
N GLY A 58 1.21 -3.73 2.72
CA GLY A 58 0.33 -4.80 2.24
C GLY A 58 0.15 -6.05 3.11
N LYS A 59 0.33 -6.00 4.43
CA LYS A 59 0.16 -7.10 5.40
C LYS A 59 -1.25 -7.16 6.00
N ARG A 60 -2.28 -6.97 5.17
CA ARG A 60 -3.69 -6.84 5.62
C ARG A 60 -4.16 -8.04 6.45
N GLY A 61 -3.84 -9.27 6.05
CA GLY A 61 -4.32 -10.48 6.74
C GLY A 61 -3.81 -10.60 8.18
N LEU A 62 -2.52 -10.40 8.39
CA LEU A 62 -1.88 -10.52 9.71
C LEU A 62 -2.28 -9.40 10.68
N LEU A 63 -2.56 -8.21 10.15
CA LEU A 63 -2.80 -7.03 10.98
C LEU A 63 -4.28 -6.80 11.30
N LYS A 64 -5.21 -7.27 10.47
CA LYS A 64 -6.65 -7.02 10.65
C LYS A 64 -7.15 -7.62 11.96
N ASP A 65 -6.87 -8.89 12.18
CA ASP A 65 -7.30 -9.60 13.40
C ASP A 65 -6.56 -9.10 14.64
N LEU A 66 -5.33 -8.62 14.45
CA LEU A 66 -4.47 -8.16 15.54
C LEU A 66 -4.86 -6.77 16.08
N LEU A 67 -5.30 -5.87 15.19
CA LEU A 67 -5.46 -4.46 15.52
C LEU A 67 -6.91 -4.04 15.79
N ASN A 68 -7.90 -4.87 15.43
CA ASN A 68 -9.33 -4.57 15.63
C ASN A 68 -9.72 -3.17 15.10
N ALA A 69 -9.32 -2.86 13.88
CA ALA A 69 -9.63 -1.59 13.20
C ALA A 69 -9.73 -1.83 11.68
N PRO A 70 -10.49 -1.01 10.92
CA PRO A 70 -10.47 -1.06 9.47
C PRO A 70 -9.06 -0.81 8.92
N ILE A 71 -8.56 -1.72 8.09
CA ILE A 71 -7.23 -1.61 7.48
C ILE A 71 -7.33 -1.33 5.99
N GLN A 72 -6.69 -0.26 5.57
CA GLN A 72 -6.44 0.07 4.18
C GLN A 72 -4.96 -0.14 3.86
N MET A 73 -4.70 -0.59 2.63
CA MET A 73 -3.32 -0.62 2.13
C MET A 73 -2.98 0.74 1.55
N CYS A 74 -1.78 1.25 1.84
CA CYS A 74 -1.29 2.51 1.34
C CYS A 74 -1.28 2.52 -0.21
N GLN A 75 -1.94 3.52 -0.80
CA GLN A 75 -2.01 3.66 -2.26
C GLN A 75 -0.63 3.90 -2.88
N PHE A 76 0.29 4.57 -2.16
CA PHE A 76 1.68 4.73 -2.63
C PHE A 76 2.38 3.37 -2.79
N HIS A 77 2.23 2.48 -1.80
CA HIS A 77 2.77 1.12 -1.87
C HIS A 77 2.06 0.27 -2.92
N GLN A 78 0.76 0.44 -3.13
CA GLN A 78 0.05 -0.21 -4.24
C GLN A 78 0.61 0.22 -5.60
N VAL A 79 0.80 1.52 -5.82
CA VAL A 79 1.43 2.04 -7.04
C VAL A 79 2.83 1.47 -7.23
N ALA A 80 3.65 1.44 -6.17
CA ALA A 80 5.00 0.89 -6.22
C ALA A 80 5.00 -0.61 -6.57
N LEU A 81 4.09 -1.40 -6.03
CA LEU A 81 3.95 -2.82 -6.34
C LEU A 81 3.58 -3.05 -7.81
N VAL A 82 2.60 -2.31 -8.32
CA VAL A 82 2.19 -2.44 -9.72
C VAL A 82 3.31 -2.02 -10.67
N ILE A 83 4.01 -0.91 -10.39
CA ILE A 83 5.18 -0.48 -11.18
C ILE A 83 6.29 -1.53 -11.12
N ARG A 84 6.51 -2.18 -9.98
CA ARG A 84 7.52 -3.26 -9.86
C ARG A 84 7.16 -4.45 -10.76
N LYS A 85 5.88 -4.83 -10.83
CA LYS A 85 5.40 -5.91 -11.71
C LYS A 85 5.41 -5.53 -13.20
N LEU A 86 5.12 -4.27 -13.54
CA LEU A 86 5.16 -3.76 -14.91
C LEU A 86 6.56 -3.39 -15.44
N THR A 87 7.52 -3.17 -14.53
CA THR A 87 8.80 -2.47 -14.76
C THR A 87 8.68 -0.94 -14.87
N ARG A 88 9.81 -0.24 -14.65
CA ARG A 88 9.89 1.23 -14.79
C ARG A 88 9.72 1.72 -16.23
N LYS A 89 10.06 0.90 -17.24
CA LYS A 89 9.99 1.26 -18.66
C LYS A 89 9.27 0.14 -19.43
N PRO A 90 7.95 0.01 -19.27
CA PRO A 90 7.18 -1.00 -19.99
C PRO A 90 7.30 -0.76 -21.50
N LYS A 91 7.55 -1.84 -22.26
CA LYS A 91 7.68 -1.79 -23.71
C LYS A 91 6.32 -1.85 -24.41
N SER A 92 5.41 -2.68 -23.91
CA SER A 92 4.07 -2.84 -24.46
C SER A 92 3.22 -1.60 -24.21
N GLU A 93 2.30 -1.33 -25.14
CA GLU A 93 1.36 -0.21 -25.01
C GLU A 93 0.42 -0.40 -23.82
N ALA A 94 -0.07 -1.63 -23.61
CA ALA A 94 -0.83 -2.01 -22.44
C ALA A 94 -0.13 -1.64 -21.13
N GLY A 95 1.18 -1.91 -21.02
CA GLY A 95 1.98 -1.60 -19.84
C GLY A 95 2.22 -0.11 -19.64
N LYS A 96 2.45 0.65 -20.71
CA LYS A 96 2.61 2.12 -20.65
C LYS A 96 1.32 2.79 -20.17
N GLU A 97 0.18 2.41 -20.75
CA GLU A 97 -1.12 2.94 -20.37
C GLU A 97 -1.48 2.57 -18.93
N LEU A 98 -1.25 1.32 -18.52
CA LEU A 98 -1.50 0.91 -17.13
C LEU A 98 -0.63 1.68 -16.14
N LYS A 99 0.64 1.93 -16.49
CA LYS A 99 1.55 2.74 -15.66
C LYS A 99 1.04 4.18 -15.50
N ILE A 100 0.47 4.78 -16.54
CA ILE A 100 -0.14 6.13 -16.46
C ILE A 100 -1.35 6.07 -15.54
N LEU A 101 -2.27 5.13 -15.79
CA LEU A 101 -3.48 4.97 -15.01
C LEU A 101 -3.18 4.75 -13.52
N VAL A 102 -2.30 3.83 -13.18
CA VAL A 102 -1.98 3.48 -11.78
C VAL A 102 -1.41 4.67 -11.02
N LYS A 103 -0.69 5.60 -11.67
CA LYS A 103 -0.19 6.82 -11.00
C LYS A 103 -1.32 7.71 -10.51
N THR A 104 -2.51 7.65 -11.11
CA THR A 104 -3.68 8.44 -10.69
C THR A 104 -4.39 7.88 -9.46
N LEU A 105 -4.07 6.63 -9.04
CA LEU A 105 -4.72 5.94 -7.92
C LEU A 105 -4.81 6.77 -6.62
N LYS A 106 -3.84 7.68 -6.40
CA LYS A 106 -3.73 8.51 -5.20
C LYS A 106 -4.65 9.72 -5.19
N ILE A 107 -5.15 10.12 -6.35
CA ILE A 107 -5.94 11.35 -6.56
C ILE A 107 -7.31 11.06 -7.18
N SER A 108 -7.52 9.88 -7.75
CA SER A 108 -8.80 9.47 -8.34
C SER A 108 -9.80 9.01 -7.29
N ARG A 109 -11.09 9.21 -7.57
CA ARG A 109 -12.16 8.56 -6.80
C ARG A 109 -12.21 7.06 -7.12
N LYS A 110 -12.67 6.26 -6.17
CA LYS A 110 -12.78 4.79 -6.31
C LYS A 110 -13.48 4.37 -7.61
N ASN A 111 -14.67 4.92 -7.87
CA ASN A 111 -15.50 4.50 -9.01
C ASN A 111 -14.87 4.90 -10.35
N GLU A 112 -14.30 6.10 -10.41
CA GLU A 112 -13.63 6.60 -11.61
C GLU A 112 -12.40 5.74 -11.95
N PHE A 113 -11.56 5.46 -10.96
CA PHE A 113 -10.39 4.60 -11.16
C PHE A 113 -10.80 3.20 -11.63
N TYR A 114 -11.87 2.64 -11.04
CA TYR A 114 -12.39 1.33 -11.42
C TYR A 114 -12.88 1.29 -12.87
N ILE A 115 -13.64 2.30 -13.30
CA ILE A 115 -14.13 2.42 -14.69
C ILE A 115 -12.95 2.52 -15.65
N ASN A 116 -11.98 3.40 -15.37
CA ASN A 116 -10.80 3.58 -16.22
C ASN A 116 -9.95 2.30 -16.31
N LEU A 117 -9.81 1.58 -15.20
CA LEU A 117 -9.11 0.28 -15.18
C LEU A 117 -9.86 -0.78 -15.98
N TYR A 118 -11.19 -0.79 -15.90
CA TYR A 118 -12.01 -1.71 -16.68
C TYR A 118 -11.92 -1.41 -18.19
N HIS A 119 -11.96 -0.13 -18.59
CA HIS A 119 -11.76 0.27 -19.98
C HIS A 119 -10.37 -0.11 -20.50
N TRP A 120 -9.33 0.10 -19.69
CA TRP A 120 -7.98 -0.37 -20.01
C TRP A 120 -7.95 -1.89 -20.21
N TYR A 121 -8.60 -2.67 -19.32
CA TYR A 121 -8.67 -4.12 -19.45
C TYR A 121 -9.36 -4.55 -20.74
N LEU A 122 -10.51 -3.95 -21.08
CA LEU A 122 -11.23 -4.27 -22.31
C LEU A 122 -10.40 -3.96 -23.56
N LYS A 123 -9.74 -2.80 -23.58
CA LYS A 123 -8.89 -2.36 -24.69
C LYS A 123 -7.73 -3.32 -24.96
N HIS A 124 -7.11 -3.85 -23.91
CA HIS A 124 -5.93 -4.72 -24.00
C HIS A 124 -6.26 -6.20 -23.78
N LYS A 125 -7.54 -6.59 -23.77
CA LYS A 125 -7.97 -7.97 -23.44
C LYS A 125 -7.37 -9.01 -24.38
N THR A 126 -7.26 -8.70 -25.67
CA THR A 126 -6.63 -9.58 -26.66
C THR A 126 -5.15 -9.79 -26.31
N PHE A 127 -4.40 -8.71 -26.13
CA PHE A 127 -2.99 -8.73 -25.71
C PHE A 127 -2.78 -9.49 -24.39
N LEU A 128 -3.67 -9.32 -23.40
CA LEU A 128 -3.57 -10.01 -22.11
C LEU A 128 -3.86 -11.52 -22.20
N ASN A 129 -4.60 -11.96 -23.22
CA ASN A 129 -4.91 -13.37 -23.47
C ASN A 129 -3.91 -14.04 -24.41
N GLU A 130 -2.98 -13.29 -25.01
CA GLU A 130 -1.88 -13.85 -25.78
C GLU A 130 -1.05 -14.74 -24.86
N ARG A 131 -0.99 -16.04 -25.17
CA ARG A 131 -0.05 -16.95 -24.53
C ARG A 131 1.31 -16.73 -25.18
N SER A 132 2.35 -16.61 -24.38
CA SER A 132 3.70 -16.72 -24.94
C SER A 132 3.93 -18.17 -25.35
N ASP A 133 4.32 -18.38 -26.61
CA ASP A 133 4.70 -19.71 -27.12
C ASP A 133 6.00 -20.25 -26.49
N LYS A 134 6.64 -19.45 -25.62
CA LYS A 134 7.82 -19.84 -24.86
C LYS A 134 7.42 -20.17 -23.41
N PRO A 135 7.76 -21.38 -22.91
CA PRO A 135 7.53 -21.77 -21.53
C PRO A 135 8.31 -20.90 -20.53
#